data_AF-A0A925B183-F1
#
_entry.id   AF-A0A925B183-F1
#
_cell.length_a   1.000
_cell.length_b   1.000
_cell.length_c   1.000
_cell.angle_alpha   90.00
_cell.angle_beta   90.00
_cell.angle_gamma   90.00
#
_symmetry.space_group_name_H-M   'P 1'
#
loop_
_entity.id
_entity.type
_entity.pdbx_description
1 polymer ?
#
loop_
_entity_poly.entity_id
_entity_poly.type
_entity_poly.pdbx_seq_one_letter_code
_entity_poly.pdbx_strand_id
1 'polypeptide(L)'
;MCNFLKAKRFYCVRLAIFGVCAAVCFLSFSIKQVALNGDKSRKTIVSQTSQTVETQRDVLSSPIYFEENRGQFDNQVKFVAQKNGQILFLTDRDATFVVPFEDRKSRKSRKSLIDKDESSRFNPVTINKMFALKMKLSGANDSFETVALDEQNGKINRFRGVDVEKWLTDIPTFAKIKQ
;
A
#
# COMPACT_ATOMS: atom_id res chain seq x y z
N MET A 1 -41.91 -85.84 2.80
CA MET A 1 -40.97 -85.15 3.71
C MET A 1 -40.02 -84.25 2.91
N CYS A 2 -40.49 -83.11 2.35
CA CYS A 2 -39.61 -82.19 1.60
C CYS A 2 -40.10 -80.73 1.49
N ASN A 3 -41.07 -80.31 2.32
CA ASN A 3 -41.70 -78.97 2.20
C ASN A 3 -41.42 -78.01 3.38
N PHE A 4 -40.80 -78.48 4.47
CA PHE A 4 -40.57 -77.64 5.66
C PHE A 4 -39.21 -76.91 5.66
N LEU A 5 -38.23 -77.37 4.88
CA LEU A 5 -36.91 -76.70 4.77
C LEU A 5 -36.86 -75.62 3.68
N LYS A 6 -37.82 -75.61 2.73
CA LYS A 6 -37.91 -74.55 1.70
C LYS A 6 -38.30 -73.20 2.31
N ALA A 7 -39.17 -73.17 3.33
CA ALA A 7 -39.64 -71.94 3.97
C ALA A 7 -38.54 -71.15 4.70
N LYS A 8 -37.57 -71.81 5.35
CA LYS A 8 -36.40 -71.15 5.97
C LYS A 8 -35.44 -70.54 4.93
N ARG A 9 -35.34 -71.13 3.73
CA ARG A 9 -34.51 -70.59 2.63
C ARG A 9 -35.14 -69.34 2.00
N PHE A 10 -36.46 -69.25 1.93
CA PHE A 10 -37.15 -68.04 1.44
C PHE A 10 -37.06 -66.85 2.41
N TYR A 11 -37.05 -67.10 3.72
CA TYR A 11 -36.88 -66.04 4.74
C TYR A 11 -35.46 -65.47 4.75
N CYS A 12 -34.44 -66.32 4.63
CA CYS A 12 -33.05 -65.86 4.54
C CYS A 12 -32.78 -65.05 3.26
N VAL A 13 -33.39 -65.42 2.12
CA VAL A 13 -33.23 -64.67 0.86
C VAL A 13 -33.98 -63.33 0.90
N ARG A 14 -35.15 -63.25 1.54
CA ARG A 14 -35.85 -61.97 1.75
C ARG A 14 -35.12 -61.02 2.71
N LEU A 15 -34.55 -61.54 3.79
CA LEU A 15 -33.68 -60.77 4.71
C LEU A 15 -32.41 -60.27 4.02
N ALA A 16 -31.80 -61.07 3.14
CA ALA A 16 -30.64 -60.66 2.37
C ALA A 16 -30.95 -59.56 1.34
N ILE A 17 -32.10 -59.63 0.64
CA ILE A 17 -32.51 -58.60 -0.33
C ILE A 17 -32.85 -57.28 0.37
N PHE A 18 -33.52 -57.30 1.53
CA PHE A 18 -33.74 -56.11 2.35
C PHE A 18 -32.42 -55.49 2.86
N GLY A 19 -31.45 -56.33 3.25
CA GLY A 19 -30.11 -55.88 3.65
C GLY A 19 -29.32 -55.20 2.51
N VAL A 20 -29.40 -55.76 1.29
CA VAL A 20 -28.74 -55.19 0.10
C VAL A 20 -29.42 -53.88 -0.34
N CYS A 21 -30.76 -53.80 -0.34
CA CYS A 21 -31.47 -52.55 -0.63
C CYS A 21 -31.19 -51.46 0.41
N ALA A 22 -31.15 -51.81 1.71
CA ALA A 22 -30.77 -50.87 2.76
C ALA A 22 -29.33 -50.37 2.57
N ALA A 23 -28.38 -51.27 2.28
CA ALA A 23 -26.97 -50.89 2.06
C ALA A 23 -26.78 -50.00 0.81
N VAL A 24 -27.49 -50.25 -0.30
CA VAL A 24 -27.45 -49.40 -1.49
C VAL A 24 -28.10 -48.04 -1.23
N CYS A 25 -29.19 -47.97 -0.45
CA CYS A 25 -29.77 -46.69 -0.02
C CYS A 25 -28.83 -45.90 0.90
N PHE A 26 -28.12 -46.56 1.84
CA PHE A 26 -27.12 -45.92 2.70
C PHE A 26 -25.90 -45.42 1.91
N LEU A 27 -25.40 -46.19 0.94
CA LEU A 27 -24.30 -45.77 0.06
C LEU A 27 -24.73 -44.59 -0.84
N SER A 28 -25.98 -44.58 -1.32
CA SER A 28 -26.54 -43.47 -2.11
C SER A 28 -26.72 -42.18 -1.29
N PHE A 29 -27.11 -42.30 -0.02
CA PHE A 29 -27.27 -41.16 0.88
C PHE A 29 -25.93 -40.53 1.27
N SER A 30 -24.90 -41.34 1.52
CA SER A 30 -23.54 -40.87 1.81
C SER A 30 -22.90 -40.14 0.64
N ILE A 31 -23.17 -40.56 -0.61
CA ILE A 31 -22.66 -39.85 -1.81
C ILE A 31 -23.32 -38.47 -1.98
N LYS A 32 -24.62 -38.32 -1.65
CA LYS A 32 -25.30 -37.02 -1.71
C LYS A 32 -24.89 -36.04 -0.60
N GLN A 33 -24.49 -36.53 0.58
CA GLN A 33 -23.99 -35.67 1.67
C GLN A 33 -22.59 -35.09 1.41
N VAL A 34 -21.74 -35.79 0.65
CA VAL A 34 -20.41 -35.29 0.26
C VAL A 34 -20.51 -34.21 -0.83
N ALA A 35 -21.46 -34.33 -1.77
CA ALA A 35 -21.63 -33.37 -2.86
C ALA A 35 -22.34 -32.05 -2.46
N LEU A 36 -23.16 -32.04 -1.40
CA LEU A 36 -23.85 -30.83 -0.92
C LEU A 36 -23.07 -30.08 0.17
N ASN A 37 -22.16 -30.75 0.89
CA ASN A 37 -21.29 -30.09 1.89
C ASN A 37 -20.00 -29.52 1.30
N GLY A 38 -19.58 -29.98 0.12
CA GLY A 38 -18.43 -29.45 -0.62
C GLY A 38 -18.62 -28.02 -1.16
N ASP A 39 -19.86 -27.59 -1.42
CA ASP A 39 -20.15 -26.23 -1.93
C ASP A 39 -20.39 -25.20 -0.80
N LYS A 40 -20.91 -25.63 0.37
CA LYS A 40 -21.08 -24.73 1.53
C LYS A 40 -19.79 -24.42 2.29
N SER A 41 -18.81 -25.34 2.28
CA SER A 41 -17.48 -25.04 2.83
C SER A 41 -16.63 -24.18 1.88
N ARG A 42 -16.85 -24.30 0.55
CA ARG A 42 -16.14 -23.50 -0.46
C ARG A 42 -16.70 -22.09 -0.64
N LYS A 43 -17.99 -21.84 -0.41
CA LYS A 43 -18.57 -20.47 -0.51
C LYS A 43 -18.37 -19.60 0.73
N THR A 44 -18.15 -20.18 1.91
CA THR A 44 -17.91 -19.39 3.14
C THR A 44 -16.43 -19.08 3.36
N ILE A 45 -15.51 -19.93 2.88
CA ILE A 45 -14.05 -19.68 3.04
C ILE A 45 -13.47 -18.80 1.92
N VAL A 46 -14.09 -18.80 0.72
CA VAL A 46 -13.65 -17.96 -0.42
C VAL A 46 -14.18 -16.52 -0.36
N SER A 47 -15.22 -16.23 0.44
CA SER A 47 -15.75 -14.84 0.56
C SER A 47 -15.14 -14.02 1.71
N GLN A 48 -14.28 -14.61 2.55
CA GLN A 48 -13.71 -13.91 3.73
C GLN A 48 -12.16 -13.88 3.75
N THR A 49 -11.49 -14.26 2.66
CA THR A 49 -10.01 -14.19 2.55
C THR A 49 -9.54 -13.22 1.44
N SER A 50 -10.37 -12.23 1.07
CA SER A 50 -9.94 -11.09 0.24
C SER A 50 -10.05 -9.74 0.94
N GLN A 51 -10.34 -9.75 2.24
CA GLN A 51 -10.32 -8.58 3.09
C GLN A 51 -9.51 -8.96 4.33
N THR A 52 -8.48 -8.19 4.64
CA THR A 52 -7.52 -8.39 5.75
C THR A 52 -6.26 -9.22 5.39
N VAL A 53 -5.43 -8.73 4.45
CA VAL A 53 -3.99 -8.38 4.65
C VAL A 53 -3.51 -7.63 3.39
N GLU A 54 -4.06 -6.45 3.11
CA GLU A 54 -3.37 -5.43 2.27
C GLU A 54 -3.05 -4.15 3.07
N THR A 55 -3.31 -4.15 4.37
CA THR A 55 -3.19 -2.97 5.23
C THR A 55 -1.80 -2.81 5.87
N GLN A 56 -0.74 -3.28 5.21
CA GLN A 56 0.64 -3.07 5.73
C GLN A 56 1.71 -2.81 4.67
N ARG A 57 1.31 -2.49 3.43
CA ARG A 57 2.24 -1.89 2.44
C ARG A 57 1.93 -0.43 2.14
N ASP A 58 0.70 0.03 2.38
CA ASP A 58 0.27 1.35 1.92
C ASP A 58 0.58 2.50 2.91
N VAL A 59 0.91 2.19 4.16
CA VAL A 59 1.35 3.21 5.14
C VAL A 59 2.77 3.71 4.83
N LEU A 60 3.54 2.97 4.03
CA LEU A 60 4.93 3.29 3.68
C LEU A 60 5.08 3.94 2.28
N SER A 61 4.00 4.04 1.51
CA SER A 61 3.97 4.73 0.22
C SER A 61 3.20 6.03 0.33
N SER A 62 3.71 7.01 1.09
CA SER A 62 3.13 8.36 1.07
C SER A 62 2.99 8.80 -0.40
N PRO A 63 1.75 9.06 -0.86
CA PRO A 63 1.49 9.42 -2.25
C PRO A 63 2.21 10.74 -2.54
N ILE A 64 2.84 10.82 -3.71
CA ILE A 64 3.44 12.07 -4.15
C ILE A 64 2.31 12.95 -4.68
N TYR A 65 2.24 14.17 -4.16
CA TYR A 65 1.35 15.22 -4.62
C TYR A 65 2.16 16.47 -4.97
N PHE A 66 1.59 17.30 -5.82
CA PHE A 66 2.17 18.59 -6.20
C PHE A 66 1.44 19.72 -5.50
N GLU A 67 2.18 20.56 -4.80
CA GLU A 67 1.72 21.79 -4.15
C GLU A 67 1.95 22.98 -5.09
N GLU A 68 0.92 23.79 -5.29
CA GLU A 68 1.02 25.07 -6.00
C GLU A 68 1.83 26.09 -5.18
N ASN A 69 2.77 26.77 -5.83
CA ASN A 69 3.49 27.87 -5.21
C ASN A 69 2.60 29.12 -5.15
N ARG A 70 2.16 29.46 -3.94
CA ARG A 70 1.44 30.69 -3.58
C ARG A 70 2.32 31.68 -2.79
N GLY A 71 3.64 31.55 -2.90
CA GLY A 71 4.63 32.39 -2.19
C GLY A 71 5.40 31.67 -1.09
N GLN A 72 5.28 30.35 -0.98
CA GLN A 72 6.07 29.54 -0.04
C GLN A 72 7.56 29.49 -0.47
N PHE A 73 7.79 29.50 -1.79
CA PHE A 73 9.07 29.32 -2.47
C PHE A 73 9.38 30.46 -3.46
N ASP A 74 10.56 30.43 -4.07
CA ASP A 74 10.98 31.38 -5.12
C ASP A 74 9.93 31.52 -6.22
N ASN A 75 9.75 32.73 -6.77
CA ASN A 75 8.67 33.05 -7.70
C ASN A 75 8.75 32.31 -9.05
N GLN A 76 9.91 31.76 -9.41
CA GLN A 76 10.07 30.95 -10.62
C GLN A 76 9.50 29.54 -10.46
N VAL A 77 9.36 29.06 -9.23
CA VAL A 77 8.77 27.76 -8.93
C VAL A 77 7.26 27.87 -9.11
N LYS A 78 6.68 26.94 -9.87
CA LYS A 78 5.23 26.81 -10.08
C LYS A 78 4.65 25.76 -9.14
N PHE A 79 5.32 24.61 -9.07
CA PHE A 79 4.86 23.48 -8.27
C PHE A 79 6.00 22.81 -7.51
N VAL A 80 5.67 22.21 -6.35
CA VAL A 80 6.63 21.48 -5.52
C VAL A 80 6.06 20.11 -5.14
N ALA A 81 6.88 19.07 -5.27
CA ALA A 81 6.59 17.76 -4.71
C ALA A 81 7.60 17.44 -3.61
N GLN A 82 7.15 16.87 -2.49
CA GLN A 82 8.01 16.53 -1.36
C GLN A 82 7.74 15.11 -0.89
N LYS A 83 8.81 14.35 -0.62
CA LYS A 83 8.69 13.01 -0.06
C LYS A 83 9.97 12.65 0.67
N ASN A 84 9.86 12.18 1.91
CA ASN A 84 10.99 11.67 2.70
C ASN A 84 12.20 12.63 2.76
N GLY A 85 11.96 13.94 2.85
CA GLY A 85 13.01 14.97 2.84
C GLY A 85 13.62 15.29 1.47
N GLN A 86 13.17 14.62 0.41
CA GLN A 86 13.47 14.94 -0.98
C GLN A 86 12.46 15.97 -1.49
N ILE A 87 12.92 16.89 -2.33
CA ILE A 87 12.08 17.96 -2.88
C ILE A 87 12.31 18.06 -4.38
N LEU A 88 11.23 18.11 -5.16
CA LEU A 88 11.24 18.43 -6.57
C LEU A 88 10.59 19.81 -6.76
N PHE A 89 11.34 20.76 -7.29
CA PHE A 89 10.85 22.06 -7.71
C PHE A 89 10.63 22.05 -9.21
N LEU A 90 9.46 22.46 -9.67
CA LEU A 90 9.10 22.57 -11.08
C LEU A 90 8.89 24.04 -11.44
N THR A 91 9.60 24.51 -12.45
CA THR A 91 9.36 25.80 -13.11
C THR A 91 8.74 25.54 -14.48
N ASP A 92 8.53 26.58 -15.29
CA ASP A 92 8.03 26.39 -16.67
C ASP A 92 8.99 25.60 -17.57
N ARG A 93 10.28 25.50 -17.23
CA ARG A 93 11.32 24.94 -18.14
C ARG A 93 12.28 23.97 -17.48
N ASP A 94 12.42 24.08 -16.17
CA ASP A 94 13.42 23.36 -15.40
C ASP A 94 12.75 22.56 -14.29
N ALA A 95 13.41 21.46 -13.92
CA ALA A 95 13.11 20.69 -12.73
C ALA A 95 14.36 20.66 -11.85
N THR A 96 14.24 21.02 -10.58
CA THR A 96 15.35 20.91 -9.61
C THR A 96 15.00 19.88 -8.56
N PHE A 97 15.73 18.78 -8.52
CA PHE A 97 15.56 17.71 -7.54
C PHE A 97 16.62 17.80 -6.45
N VAL A 98 16.19 17.95 -5.21
CA VAL A 98 17.03 18.09 -4.02
C VAL A 98 16.87 16.84 -3.17
N VAL A 99 17.98 16.20 -2.85
CA VAL A 99 18.01 14.99 -2.01
C VAL A 99 18.99 15.16 -0.84
N PRO A 100 18.63 14.68 0.36
CA PRO A 100 19.57 14.60 1.46
C PRO A 100 20.62 13.53 1.17
N PHE A 101 21.87 13.83 1.48
CA PHE A 101 22.99 12.91 1.34
C PHE A 101 23.85 12.92 2.62
N GLU A 102 24.11 11.72 3.15
CA GLU A 102 25.04 11.55 4.26
C GLU A 102 26.46 11.32 3.74
N ASP A 103 27.40 12.14 4.19
CA ASP A 103 28.81 11.91 3.91
C ASP A 103 29.29 10.64 4.63
N ARG A 104 29.88 9.69 3.89
CA ARG A 104 30.40 8.44 4.48
C ARG A 104 31.45 8.70 5.58
N LYS A 105 32.13 9.86 5.57
CA LYS A 105 33.07 10.26 6.63
C LYS A 105 32.36 10.64 7.94
N SER A 106 31.16 11.24 7.90
CA SER A 106 30.39 11.57 9.12
C SER A 106 29.82 10.34 9.82
N ARG A 107 29.58 9.25 9.07
CA ARG A 107 29.16 7.96 9.64
C ARG A 107 30.25 7.31 10.48
N LYS A 108 31.53 7.52 10.13
CA LYS A 108 32.69 7.01 10.90
C LYS A 108 32.92 7.82 12.18
N SER A 109 32.73 9.15 12.16
CA SER A 109 32.82 9.95 13.39
C SER A 109 31.72 9.60 14.39
N ARG A 110 30.48 9.32 13.95
CA ARG A 110 29.42 8.80 14.84
C ARG A 110 29.79 7.49 15.53
N LYS A 111 30.48 6.59 14.84
CA LYS A 111 30.89 5.30 15.44
C LYS A 111 32.07 5.45 16.41
N SER A 112 32.87 6.50 16.24
CA SER A 112 34.02 6.82 17.11
C SER A 112 33.63 7.58 18.39
N LEU A 113 32.44 8.19 18.44
CA LEU A 113 31.95 8.96 19.59
C LEU A 113 31.05 8.14 20.54
N ILE A 114 30.82 6.86 20.25
CA ILE A 114 30.04 5.97 21.13
C ILE A 114 30.91 5.42 22.27
N ASP A 115 32.24 5.54 22.17
CA ASP A 115 33.15 5.27 23.30
C ASP A 115 33.83 6.57 23.74
N LYS A 116 33.53 6.96 24.99
CA LYS A 116 34.07 8.05 25.83
C LYS A 116 33.35 9.41 25.80
N ASP A 117 32.89 9.72 27.02
CA ASP A 117 32.49 11.02 27.60
C ASP A 117 31.05 11.51 27.42
N GLU A 118 30.26 11.30 28.49
CA GLU A 118 28.97 11.94 28.80
C GLU A 118 29.04 13.48 28.98
N SER A 119 30.21 14.11 28.87
CA SER A 119 30.38 15.55 29.12
C SER A 119 30.27 16.43 27.87
N SER A 120 30.14 15.87 26.66
CA SER A 120 29.95 16.65 25.44
C SER A 120 28.47 16.78 25.04
N ARG A 121 27.71 17.60 25.78
CA ARG A 121 26.32 17.99 25.41
C ARG A 121 26.19 18.75 24.08
N PHE A 122 27.29 18.97 23.37
CA PHE A 122 27.26 19.43 21.98
C PHE A 122 27.29 18.23 21.05
N ASN A 123 26.11 17.66 20.82
CA ASN A 123 25.88 16.84 19.64
C ASN A 123 26.27 17.71 18.43
N PRO A 124 27.32 17.40 17.66
CA PRO A 124 27.59 18.18 16.46
C PRO A 124 26.34 18.07 15.60
N VAL A 125 25.68 19.21 15.36
CA VAL A 125 24.57 19.31 14.41
C VAL A 125 25.08 18.65 13.15
N THR A 126 24.61 17.43 12.87
CA THR A 126 24.95 16.78 11.63
C THR A 126 24.20 17.57 10.58
N ILE A 127 24.89 18.50 9.92
CA ILE A 127 24.36 19.17 8.74
C ILE A 127 24.21 18.06 7.70
N ASN A 128 22.98 17.57 7.53
CA ASN A 128 22.66 16.71 6.40
C ASN A 128 22.96 17.52 5.14
N LYS A 129 24.00 17.12 4.40
CA LYS A 129 24.35 17.76 3.13
C LYS A 129 23.20 17.51 2.16
N MET A 130 22.89 18.50 1.35
CA MET A 130 21.91 18.37 0.27
C MET A 130 22.65 18.33 -1.06
N PHE A 131 22.21 17.44 -1.96
CA PHE A 131 22.62 17.43 -3.36
C PHE A 131 21.45 17.93 -4.20
N ALA A 132 21.71 18.88 -5.10
CA ALA A 132 20.71 19.43 -6.00
C ALA A 132 21.07 19.10 -7.45
N LEU A 133 20.15 18.43 -8.15
CA LEU A 133 20.22 18.15 -9.58
C LEU A 133 19.26 19.09 -10.30
N LYS A 134 19.78 20.00 -11.12
CA LYS A 134 18.97 20.84 -12.01
C LYS A 134 18.92 20.20 -13.39
N MET A 135 17.71 20.01 -13.89
CA MET A 135 17.39 19.46 -15.20
C MET A 135 16.66 20.50 -16.03
N LYS A 136 16.94 20.51 -17.33
CA LYS A 136 16.22 21.31 -18.32
C LYS A 136 15.59 20.39 -19.34
N LEU A 137 14.33 20.62 -19.69
CA LEU A 137 13.64 19.83 -20.71
C LEU A 137 14.13 20.23 -22.10
N SER A 138 14.69 19.27 -22.84
CA SER A 138 15.14 19.50 -24.21
C SER A 138 13.94 19.68 -25.14
N GLY A 139 13.92 20.76 -25.92
CA GLY A 139 12.80 21.06 -26.82
C GLY A 139 11.60 21.73 -26.15
N ALA A 140 11.69 22.09 -24.88
CA ALA A 140 10.70 22.95 -24.24
C ALA A 140 10.65 24.30 -24.99
N ASN A 141 9.47 24.65 -25.50
CA ASN A 141 9.23 25.93 -26.15
C ASN A 141 9.03 27.03 -25.08
N ASP A 142 9.46 28.25 -25.37
CA ASP A 142 9.37 29.39 -24.45
C ASP A 142 7.92 29.81 -24.12
N SER A 143 6.94 29.31 -24.87
CA SER A 143 5.51 29.58 -24.70
C SER A 143 4.75 28.56 -23.84
N PHE A 144 5.39 27.48 -23.35
CA PHE A 144 4.69 26.50 -22.51
C PHE A 144 4.58 26.99 -21.08
N GLU A 145 3.36 26.92 -20.54
CA GLU A 145 3.06 27.15 -19.14
C GLU A 145 2.88 25.80 -18.45
N THR A 146 3.50 25.65 -17.28
CA THR A 146 3.27 24.45 -16.46
C THR A 146 1.88 24.48 -15.87
N VAL A 147 1.08 23.45 -16.16
CA VAL A 147 -0.29 23.33 -15.64
C VAL A 147 -0.43 22.12 -14.73
N ALA A 148 -1.18 22.30 -13.64
CA ALA A 148 -1.56 21.20 -12.77
C ALA A 148 -2.88 20.57 -13.20
N LEU A 149 -2.95 19.26 -13.04
CA LEU A 149 -4.08 18.43 -13.42
C LEU A 149 -4.47 17.54 -12.24
N ASP A 150 -5.72 17.10 -12.24
CA ASP A 150 -6.26 16.19 -11.24
C ASP A 150 -6.08 16.76 -9.81
N GLU A 151 -6.72 17.91 -9.54
CA GLU A 151 -6.77 18.46 -8.18
C GLU A 151 -7.35 17.42 -7.22
N GLN A 152 -6.67 17.24 -6.10
CA GLN A 152 -7.04 16.29 -5.08
C GLN A 152 -7.86 16.99 -4.00
N ASN A 153 -8.72 16.23 -3.32
CA ASN A 153 -9.48 16.75 -2.19
C ASN A 153 -8.60 17.13 -0.98
N GLY A 154 -7.35 16.65 -0.95
CA GLY A 154 -6.37 17.02 0.08
C GLY A 154 -5.93 18.47 -0.05
N LYS A 155 -5.71 19.13 1.09
CA LYS A 155 -5.15 20.48 1.18
C LYS A 155 -3.95 20.49 2.14
N ILE A 156 -3.03 21.42 1.92
CA ILE A 156 -1.83 21.59 2.74
C ILE A 156 -1.84 22.95 3.41
N ASN A 157 -1.37 22.94 4.66
CA ASN A 157 -1.09 24.16 5.41
C ASN A 157 0.42 24.27 5.65
N ARG A 158 0.98 25.45 5.40
CA ARG A 158 2.39 25.81 5.54
C ARG A 158 2.52 26.91 6.58
N PHE A 159 3.02 26.54 7.75
CA PHE A 159 3.23 27.44 8.87
C PHE A 159 4.72 27.76 8.99
N ARG A 160 5.11 29.03 8.82
CA ARG A 160 6.50 29.48 8.91
C ARG A 160 6.65 30.49 10.06
N GLY A 161 7.28 30.06 11.14
CA GLY A 161 7.54 30.91 12.30
C GLY A 161 6.27 31.25 13.10
N VAL A 162 6.43 32.21 14.01
CA VAL A 162 5.36 32.67 14.92
C VAL A 162 4.41 33.69 14.30
N ASP A 163 4.75 34.23 13.14
CA ASP A 163 3.96 35.24 12.44
C ASP A 163 2.82 34.58 11.67
N VAL A 164 1.60 34.70 12.19
CA VAL A 164 0.40 34.06 11.64
C VAL A 164 0.03 34.62 10.27
N GLU A 165 0.38 35.87 9.97
CA GLU A 165 0.15 36.46 8.63
C GLU A 165 1.01 35.79 7.55
N LYS A 166 2.07 35.07 7.95
CA LYS A 166 2.92 34.28 7.05
C LYS A 166 2.47 32.83 6.92
N TRP A 167 1.38 32.45 7.59
CA TRP A 167 0.81 31.12 7.48
C TRP A 167 -0.03 31.03 6.21
N LEU A 168 0.20 29.98 5.43
CA LEU A 168 -0.55 29.71 4.22
C LEU A 168 -1.39 28.46 4.44
N THR A 169 -2.70 28.57 4.36
CA THR A 169 -3.63 27.46 4.52
C THR A 169 -4.34 27.11 3.22
N ASP A 170 -4.96 25.93 3.19
CA ASP A 170 -5.85 25.49 2.11
C ASP A 170 -5.19 25.49 0.73
N ILE A 171 -3.88 25.22 0.69
CA ILE A 171 -3.12 25.13 -0.55
C ILE A 171 -3.58 23.84 -1.26
N PRO A 172 -4.06 23.93 -2.52
CA PRO A 172 -4.50 22.77 -3.28
C PRO A 172 -3.34 21.83 -3.58
N THR A 173 -3.65 20.55 -3.64
CA THR A 173 -2.71 19.53 -4.11
C THR A 173 -3.20 18.90 -5.40
N PHE A 174 -2.28 18.50 -6.25
CA PHE A 174 -2.57 17.93 -7.57
C PHE A 174 -1.86 16.61 -7.75
N ALA A 175 -2.47 15.69 -8.50
CA ALA A 175 -1.87 14.38 -8.77
C ALA A 175 -0.90 14.41 -9.96
N LYS A 176 -1.02 15.39 -10.87
CA LYS A 176 -0.24 15.44 -12.10
C LYS A 176 0.16 16.87 -12.47
N ILE A 177 1.31 16.98 -13.12
CA ILE A 177 1.79 18.20 -13.76
C ILE A 177 2.02 17.91 -15.24
N LYS A 178 1.65 18.86 -16.10
CA LYS A 178 1.93 18.85 -17.53
C LYS A 178 2.79 20.06 -17.87
N GLN A 179 3.90 19.81 -18.55
CA GLN A 179 4.87 20.79 -19.06
C GLN A 179 4.97 20.64 -20.58
#